data_AF-A0A8J7ZFB4-F1
#
_entry.id   AF-A0A8J7ZFB4-F1
#
_cell.length_a   1.000
_cell.length_b   1.000
_cell.length_c   1.000
_cell.angle_alpha   90.00
_cell.angle_beta   90.00
_cell.angle_gamma   90.00
#
_symmetry.space_group_name_H-M   'P 1'
#
loop_
_entity.id
_entity.type
_entity.pdbx_description
1 polymer ?
#
loop_
_entity_poly.entity_id
_entity_poly.type
_entity_poly.pdbx_seq_one_letter_code
_entity_poly.pdbx_strand_id
1 'polypeptide(L)'
;MSGISKDKKSKLKYIPLVCAGLAFLSLIIILVIQFTVYYMSPYLLILLIFSAGIVIVVGTLLYFILNSIVSQAKIKEYHAGIIICSNCKANNALGNEFCAFCGDTILENPNRINDSID
;
A
#
# COMPACT_ATOMS: atom_id res chain seq x y z
N MET A 1 43.81 -59.46 44.79
CA MET A 1 42.40 -59.12 44.48
C MET A 1 42.06 -57.76 45.06
N SER A 2 41.58 -56.86 44.18
CA SER A 2 40.70 -55.71 44.41
C SER A 2 41.09 -54.62 45.43
N GLY A 3 41.72 -53.56 44.93
CA GLY A 3 41.89 -52.26 45.61
C GLY A 3 40.98 -51.15 45.07
N ILE A 4 39.72 -51.45 44.75
CA ILE A 4 38.76 -50.48 44.18
C ILE A 4 37.58 -50.31 45.15
N SER A 5 37.51 -49.24 45.95
CA SER A 5 36.25 -48.97 46.68
C SER A 5 36.02 -47.55 47.24
N LYS A 6 37.04 -46.78 47.64
CA LYS A 6 36.78 -45.53 48.39
C LYS A 6 36.47 -44.30 47.51
N ASP A 7 37.01 -44.24 46.29
CA ASP A 7 36.85 -43.07 45.39
C ASP A 7 35.48 -43.01 44.67
N LYS A 8 34.79 -44.14 44.49
CA LYS A 8 33.46 -44.16 43.85
C LYS A 8 32.33 -43.63 44.74
N LYS A 9 32.49 -43.68 46.06
CA LYS A 9 31.42 -43.34 47.04
C LYS A 9 31.25 -41.83 47.23
N SER A 10 32.30 -41.04 47.01
CA SER A 10 32.27 -39.57 47.05
C SER A 10 31.63 -38.99 45.79
N LYS A 11 31.97 -39.52 44.60
CA LYS A 11 31.42 -39.05 43.32
C LYS A 11 29.91 -39.29 43.17
N LEU A 12 29.37 -40.34 43.81
CA LEU A 12 27.94 -40.65 43.77
C LEU A 12 27.06 -39.61 44.50
N LYS A 13 27.61 -38.87 45.47
CA LYS A 13 26.87 -37.82 46.22
C LYS A 13 26.69 -36.52 45.43
N TYR A 14 27.58 -36.22 44.49
CA TYR A 14 27.54 -34.97 43.71
C TYR A 14 26.61 -35.04 42.49
N ILE A 15 26.33 -36.23 41.98
CA ILE A 15 25.44 -36.45 40.83
C ILE A 15 24.04 -35.84 41.02
N PRO A 16 23.29 -36.11 42.11
CA PRO A 16 21.95 -35.54 42.27
C PRO A 16 21.98 -34.00 42.42
N LEU A 17 23.05 -33.44 43.01
CA LEU A 17 23.21 -32.00 43.16
C LEU A 17 23.47 -31.32 41.81
N VAL A 18 24.32 -31.92 40.96
CA VAL A 18 24.58 -31.43 39.61
C VAL A 18 23.33 -31.54 38.73
N CYS A 19 22.57 -32.63 38.83
CA CYS A 19 21.30 -32.78 38.10
C CYS A 19 20.27 -31.75 38.53
N ALA A 20 20.12 -31.48 39.83
CA ALA A 20 19.22 -30.44 40.33
C ALA A 20 19.64 -29.04 39.85
N GLY A 21 20.95 -28.76 39.85
CA GLY A 21 21.48 -27.50 39.33
C GLY A 21 21.20 -27.30 37.84
N LEU A 22 21.40 -28.34 37.02
CA LEU A 22 21.10 -28.31 35.58
C LEU A 22 19.60 -28.14 35.31
N ALA A 23 18.74 -28.78 36.10
CA ALA A 23 17.29 -28.64 35.99
C ALA A 23 16.81 -27.22 36.36
N PHE A 24 17.44 -26.60 37.35
CA PHE A 24 17.13 -25.21 37.71
C PHE A 24 17.59 -24.22 36.63
N LEU A 25 18.78 -24.47 36.06
CA LEU A 25 19.34 -23.64 35.00
C LEU A 25 18.50 -23.75 33.71
N SER A 26 18.03 -24.95 33.37
CA SER A 26 17.12 -25.13 32.23
C SER A 26 15.78 -24.43 32.46
N LEU A 27 15.24 -24.44 33.68
CA LEU A 27 14.02 -23.72 34.03
C LEU A 27 14.18 -22.22 33.86
N ILE A 28 15.31 -21.65 34.31
CA ILE A 28 15.61 -20.22 34.11
C ILE A 28 15.68 -19.88 32.62
N ILE A 29 16.35 -20.70 31.81
CA ILE A 29 16.45 -20.47 30.37
C ILE A 29 15.06 -20.48 29.73
N ILE A 30 14.20 -21.44 30.08
CA ILE A 30 12.83 -21.50 29.56
C ILE A 30 12.05 -20.23 29.94
N LEU A 31 12.16 -19.76 31.18
CA LEU A 31 11.48 -18.53 31.61
C LEU A 31 11.97 -17.30 30.84
N VAL A 32 13.29 -17.18 30.60
CA VAL A 32 13.86 -16.08 29.81
C VAL A 32 13.37 -16.12 28.36
N ILE A 33 13.30 -17.31 27.75
CA ILE A 33 12.77 -17.47 26.40
C ILE A 33 11.29 -17.08 26.35
N GLN A 34 10.48 -17.59 27.27
CA GLN A 34 9.05 -17.25 27.33
C GLN A 34 8.82 -15.75 27.54
N PHE A 35 9.59 -15.13 28.45
CA PHE A 35 9.55 -13.69 28.67
C PHE A 35 9.95 -12.93 27.40
N THR A 36 11.04 -13.32 26.75
CA THR A 36 11.49 -12.67 25.51
C THR A 36 10.46 -12.80 24.39
N VAL A 37 9.90 -13.99 24.18
CA VAL A 37 8.85 -14.21 23.16
C VAL A 37 7.60 -13.41 23.49
N TYR A 38 7.18 -13.39 24.76
CA TYR A 38 6.01 -12.62 25.21
C TYR A 38 6.18 -11.12 24.99
N TYR A 39 7.36 -10.56 25.31
CA TYR A 39 7.65 -9.15 25.10
C TYR A 39 7.90 -8.79 23.64
N MET A 40 8.43 -9.71 22.82
CA MET A 40 8.66 -9.48 21.38
C MET A 40 7.38 -9.60 20.53
N SER A 41 6.40 -10.42 20.98
CA SER A 41 5.09 -10.60 20.34
C SER A 41 4.31 -9.30 20.08
N PRO A 42 4.12 -8.37 21.04
CA PRO A 42 3.39 -7.13 20.80
C PRO A 42 4.09 -6.21 19.80
N TYR A 43 5.43 -6.20 19.73
CA TYR A 43 6.15 -5.38 18.74
C TYR A 43 5.89 -5.86 17.32
N LEU A 44 5.82 -7.18 17.11
CA LEU A 44 5.45 -7.74 15.81
C LEU A 44 4.04 -7.31 15.42
N LEU A 45 3.09 -7.36 16.36
CA LEU A 45 1.71 -6.94 16.13
C LEU A 45 1.62 -5.43 15.82
N ILE A 46 2.36 -4.59 16.54
CA ILE A 46 2.45 -3.14 16.28
C ILE A 46 3.04 -2.88 14.89
N LEU A 47 4.10 -3.59 14.51
CA LEU A 47 4.72 -3.46 13.19
C LEU A 47 3.75 -3.82 12.07
N LEU A 48 2.99 -4.90 12.24
CA LEU A 48 1.97 -5.33 11.28
C LEU A 48 0.86 -4.29 11.13
N ILE A 49 0.33 -3.76 12.24
CA ILE A 49 -0.70 -2.71 12.21
C ILE A 49 -0.18 -1.44 11.52
N PHE A 50 1.04 -1.02 11.85
CA PHE A 50 1.63 0.18 11.28
C PHE A 50 1.86 0.04 9.77
N SER A 51 2.39 -1.11 9.33
CA SER A 51 2.59 -1.42 7.92
C SER A 51 1.26 -1.46 7.14
N ALA A 52 0.22 -2.09 7.70
CA ALA A 52 -1.12 -2.10 7.12
C ALA A 52 -1.72 -0.69 7.01
N GLY A 53 -1.56 0.13 8.05
CA GLY A 53 -1.99 1.53 8.05
C GLY A 53 -1.34 2.34 6.94
N ILE A 54 -0.03 2.18 6.73
CA ILE A 54 0.70 2.85 5.64
C ILE A 54 0.15 2.44 4.28
N VAL A 55 -0.07 1.14 4.05
CA VAL A 55 -0.61 0.62 2.79
C VAL A 55 -1.99 1.22 2.49
N ILE A 56 -2.86 1.33 3.51
CA ILE A 56 -4.20 1.92 3.36
C ILE A 56 -4.10 3.42 3.03
N VAL A 57 -3.26 4.18 3.74
CA VAL A 57 -3.13 5.63 3.52
C VAL A 57 -2.55 5.92 2.14
N VAL A 58 -1.46 5.24 1.76
CA VAL A 58 -0.83 5.41 0.45
C VAL A 58 -1.76 4.94 -0.67
N GLY A 59 -2.44 3.81 -0.47
CA GLY A 59 -3.39 3.26 -1.44
C GLY A 59 -4.59 4.19 -1.68
N THR A 60 -5.18 4.75 -0.62
CA THR A 60 -6.31 5.69 -0.75
C THR A 60 -5.88 7.02 -1.36
N LEU A 61 -4.69 7.53 -1.02
CA LEU A 61 -4.13 8.71 -1.65
C LEU A 61 -3.89 8.50 -3.16
N LEU A 62 -3.29 7.36 -3.53
CA LEU A 62 -3.06 7.03 -4.94
C LEU A 62 -4.38 6.86 -5.70
N TYR A 63 -5.36 6.18 -5.10
CA TYR A 63 -6.69 6.03 -5.67
C TYR A 63 -7.35 7.40 -5.93
N PHE A 64 -7.27 8.32 -4.97
CA PHE A 64 -7.82 9.67 -5.11
C PHE A 64 -7.14 10.45 -6.24
N ILE A 65 -5.81 10.39 -6.33
CA ILE A 65 -5.04 11.04 -7.41
C ILE A 65 -5.41 10.46 -8.78
N LEU A 66 -5.52 9.14 -8.90
CA LEU A 66 -5.94 8.50 -10.16
C LEU A 66 -7.35 8.96 -10.56
N ASN A 67 -8.28 9.00 -9.60
CA ASN A 67 -9.64 9.43 -9.86
C ASN A 67 -9.72 10.90 -10.31
N SER A 68 -8.89 11.78 -9.74
CA SER A 68 -8.85 13.20 -10.12
C SER A 68 -8.32 13.39 -11.54
N ILE A 69 -7.28 12.65 -11.94
CA ILE A 69 -6.72 12.69 -13.30
C ILE A 69 -7.75 12.21 -14.33
N VAL A 70 -8.42 11.08 -14.06
CA VAL A 70 -9.44 10.52 -14.97
C VAL A 70 -10.62 11.48 -15.15
N SER A 71 -11.04 12.14 -14.07
CA SER A 71 -12.14 13.12 -14.12
C SER A 71 -11.80 14.29 -15.06
N GLN A 72 -10.57 14.80 -15.03
CA GLN A 72 -10.14 15.88 -15.93
C GLN A 72 -10.09 15.43 -17.39
N ALA A 73 -9.68 14.18 -17.66
CA ALA A 73 -9.66 13.64 -19.01
C ALA A 73 -11.07 13.54 -19.63
N LYS A 74 -12.06 13.12 -18.84
CA LYS A 74 -13.46 13.03 -19.28
C LYS A 74 -14.09 14.39 -19.55
N ILE A 75 -13.75 15.40 -18.76
CA ILE A 75 -14.27 16.77 -18.93
C ILE A 75 -13.74 17.40 -20.22
N LYS A 76 -12.48 17.17 -20.60
CA LYS A 76 -11.93 17.64 -21.88
C LYS A 76 -12.64 17.02 -23.10
N GLU A 77 -13.01 15.74 -23.00
CA GLU A 77 -13.75 15.05 -24.05
C GLU A 77 -15.20 15.58 -24.18
N TYR A 78 -15.85 15.88 -23.04
CA TYR A 78 -17.22 16.40 -23.01
C TYR A 78 -17.34 17.88 -23.44
N HIS A 79 -16.29 18.70 -23.24
CA HIS A 79 -16.29 20.10 -23.67
C HIS A 79 -15.90 20.33 -25.13
N ALA A 80 -15.74 19.27 -25.93
CA ALA A 80 -15.88 19.38 -27.38
C ALA A 80 -17.36 19.72 -27.69
N GLY A 81 -17.71 20.99 -27.53
CA GLY A 81 -19.07 21.50 -27.74
C GLY A 81 -19.59 21.26 -29.16
N ILE A 82 -20.84 21.63 -29.40
CA ILE A 82 -21.53 21.37 -30.66
C ILE A 82 -21.57 22.66 -31.49
N ILE A 83 -21.18 22.58 -32.76
CA ILE A 83 -21.36 23.64 -33.76
C ILE A 83 -22.43 23.24 -34.78
N ILE A 84 -23.32 24.17 -35.10
CA ILE A 84 -24.42 23.94 -36.04
C ILE A 84 -23.98 24.38 -37.44
N CYS A 85 -24.10 23.48 -38.42
CA CYS A 85 -23.80 23.81 -39.81
C CYS A 85 -24.77 24.86 -40.35
N SER A 86 -24.23 25.92 -40.98
CA SER A 86 -25.05 26.99 -41.58
C SER A 86 -25.85 26.53 -42.80
N ASN A 87 -25.35 25.54 -43.56
CA ASN A 87 -26.04 25.03 -44.75
C ASN A 87 -27.14 24.01 -44.40
N CYS A 88 -26.80 22.91 -43.74
CA CYS A 88 -27.74 21.81 -43.51
C CYS A 88 -28.32 21.74 -42.10
N LYS A 89 -27.95 22.67 -41.20
CA LYS A 89 -28.39 22.74 -39.79
C LYS A 89 -28.08 21.51 -38.94
N ALA A 90 -27.20 20.62 -39.40
CA ALA A 90 -26.79 19.47 -38.63
C ALA A 90 -25.82 19.86 -37.50
N ASN A 91 -25.89 19.11 -36.41
CA ASN A 91 -24.97 19.23 -35.29
C ASN A 91 -23.64 18.55 -35.62
N ASN A 92 -22.53 19.26 -35.43
CA ASN A 92 -21.17 18.78 -35.63
C ASN A 92 -20.35 19.01 -34.36
N ALA A 93 -19.28 18.25 -34.17
CA ALA A 93 -18.34 18.49 -33.08
C ALA A 93 -17.55 19.78 -33.32
N LEU A 94 -17.27 20.55 -32.26
CA LEU A 94 -16.33 21.69 -32.29
C LEU A 94 -14.95 21.19 -32.72
N GLY A 95 -14.32 21.91 -33.65
CA GLY A 95 -13.04 21.54 -34.27
C GLY A 95 -13.18 20.83 -35.63
N ASN A 96 -14.39 20.52 -36.10
CA ASN A 96 -14.59 20.04 -37.47
C ASN A 96 -14.46 21.21 -38.48
N GLU A 97 -13.52 21.10 -39.42
CA GLU A 97 -13.39 22.05 -40.54
C GLU A 97 -14.54 21.94 -41.55
N PHE A 98 -15.13 20.74 -41.67
CA PHE A 98 -16.21 20.42 -42.61
C PHE A 98 -17.37 19.72 -41.92
N CYS A 99 -18.59 19.95 -42.42
CA CYS A 99 -19.78 19.30 -41.91
C CYS A 99 -19.81 17.82 -42.28
N ALA A 100 -19.99 16.95 -41.29
CA ALA A 100 -20.03 15.50 -41.47
C ALA A 100 -21.22 15.00 -42.31
N PHE A 101 -22.23 15.85 -42.53
CA PHE A 101 -23.47 15.48 -43.21
C PHE A 101 -23.55 16.00 -44.65
N CYS A 102 -23.10 17.22 -44.91
CA CYS A 102 -23.21 17.84 -46.23
C CYS A 102 -21.87 18.17 -46.88
N GLY A 103 -20.74 18.04 -46.17
CA GLY A 103 -19.40 18.33 -46.68
C GLY A 103 -19.04 19.81 -46.76
N ASP A 104 -19.96 20.72 -46.43
CA ASP A 104 -19.68 22.15 -46.45
C ASP A 104 -18.73 22.58 -45.34
N THR A 105 -17.96 23.63 -45.63
CA THR A 105 -17.05 24.24 -44.66
C THR A 105 -17.85 24.79 -43.48
N ILE A 106 -17.48 24.40 -42.27
CA ILE A 106 -18.04 24.99 -41.06
C ILE A 106 -17.25 26.28 -40.81
N LEU A 107 -17.91 27.43 -40.96
CA LEU A 107 -17.30 28.73 -40.64
C LEU A 107 -17.02 28.78 -39.13
N GLU A 108 -15.80 28.41 -38.74
CA GLU A 108 -15.34 28.54 -37.38
C GLU A 108 -15.12 30.03 -37.07
N ASN A 109 -16.10 30.69 -36.45
CA ASN A 109 -15.75 31.67 -35.43
C ASN A 109 -16.88 32.12 -34.49
N PRO A 110 -16.89 31.60 -33.25
CA PRO A 110 -17.46 32.35 -32.12
C PRO A 110 -16.40 32.86 -31.12
N ASN A 111 -15.09 32.64 -31.32
CA ASN A 111 -14.05 33.01 -30.35
C ASN A 111 -13.09 34.15 -30.76
N ARG A 112 -13.32 34.85 -31.87
CA ARG A 112 -12.70 36.18 -32.16
C ARG A 112 -13.54 37.36 -31.63
N ILE A 113 -14.34 37.16 -30.59
CA ILE A 113 -15.08 38.27 -29.96
C ILE A 113 -14.53 38.62 -28.57
N ASN A 114 -13.71 37.77 -27.95
CA ASN A 114 -13.27 37.98 -26.57
C ASN A 114 -11.77 38.31 -26.37
N ASP A 115 -10.97 38.40 -27.44
CA ASP A 115 -9.54 38.74 -27.34
C ASP A 115 -9.21 40.18 -27.80
N SER A 116 -10.22 41.05 -27.93
CA SER A 116 -10.01 42.47 -28.27
C SER A 116 -11.01 43.39 -27.57
N ILE A 117 -10.92 43.46 -26.24
CA ILE A 117 -11.38 44.62 -25.46
C ILE A 117 -10.24 44.98 -24.50
N ASP A 118 -9.62 46.12 -24.80
CA ASP A 118 -8.76 46.91 -23.89
C ASP A 118 -9.55 47.39 -22.65
#